data_AF-A0A8J8GI64-F1
#
_entry.id   AF-A0A8J8GI64-F1
#
_cell.length_a   1.000
_cell.length_b   1.000
_cell.length_c   1.000
_cell.angle_alpha   90.00
_cell.angle_beta   90.00
_cell.angle_gamma   90.00
#
_symmetry.space_group_name_H-M   'P 1'
#
loop_
_entity.id
_entity.type
_entity.pdbx_description
1 polymer ?
#
loop_
_entity_poly.entity_id
_entity_poly.type
_entity_poly.pdbx_seq_one_letter_code
_entity_poly.pdbx_strand_id
1 'polypeptide(L)'
;MDTKELKKYLKRITVRNVENADVEVENYSPLEMIGKGRQGAVFKFTDGICVKVFGNEEDCEREYYALLLGQHTNLFPKVYAKGPDYIAMEMINGVDLREYLQSQPLTKELSAKLIEMLITFKEIGFERIDHHKRQIFIQPDGNLKVIDVARTVWRDRVYPYPRKLLTSLGEDYKAMFLEHVQELAPELYEEWQHYIRMEELSRQIYENVLNEYRESRKDQLKIKSKKLLTTNDEVKYKISLEGLMHKVFKEEWVKTMLAIGYDPEKVMKKIDEYWDQYERTERTKFVIKGKVVENPKQTESEDEKSNKKNKWNKIEKNKKQIPRRRIR
;
A
#
# COMPACT_ATOMS: atom_id res chain seq x y z
N MET A 1 -11.06 -29.38 31.47
CA MET A 1 -9.91 -29.37 30.56
C MET A 1 -8.64 -29.59 31.37
N ASP A 2 -7.76 -30.51 30.95
CA ASP A 2 -6.43 -30.66 31.58
C ASP A 2 -5.48 -29.56 31.10
N THR A 3 -5.37 -28.50 31.91
CA THR A 3 -4.50 -27.36 31.60
C THR A 3 -3.02 -27.66 31.81
N LYS A 4 -2.65 -28.71 32.56
CA LYS A 4 -1.24 -29.09 32.78
C LYS A 4 -0.69 -29.78 31.55
N GLU A 5 -1.45 -30.71 30.98
CA GLU A 5 -1.08 -31.40 29.75
C GLU A 5 -0.95 -30.40 28.58
N LEU A 6 -1.94 -29.52 28.40
CA LEU A 6 -1.86 -28.50 27.34
C LEU A 6 -0.58 -27.66 27.48
N LYS A 7 -0.28 -27.16 28.67
CA LYS A 7 0.94 -26.36 28.90
C LYS A 7 2.22 -27.12 28.56
N LYS A 8 2.26 -28.44 28.72
CA LYS A 8 3.41 -29.28 28.31
C LYS A 8 3.57 -29.31 26.79
N TYR A 9 2.48 -29.39 26.04
CA TYR A 9 2.52 -29.36 24.57
C TYR A 9 2.87 -27.98 24.03
N LEU A 10 2.30 -26.91 24.60
CA LEU A 10 2.56 -25.54 24.15
C LEU A 10 4.04 -25.13 24.29
N LYS A 11 4.76 -25.63 25.29
CA LYS A 11 6.22 -25.43 25.42
C LYS A 11 7.04 -25.97 24.24
N ARG A 12 6.44 -26.83 23.40
CA ARG A 12 7.06 -27.43 22.21
C ARG A 12 6.57 -26.80 20.91
N ILE A 13 5.84 -25.68 21.00
CA ILE A 13 5.33 -24.92 19.87
C ILE A 13 5.92 -23.52 19.95
N THR A 14 6.51 -23.05 18.85
CA THR A 14 6.94 -21.67 18.70
C THR A 14 6.23 -21.06 17.51
N VAL A 15 5.62 -19.89 17.71
CA VAL A 15 4.97 -19.11 16.66
C VAL A 15 5.65 -17.76 16.56
N ARG A 16 6.01 -17.33 15.35
CA ARG A 16 6.70 -16.06 15.10
C ARG A 16 5.97 -15.23 14.06
N ASN A 17 5.77 -13.94 14.34
CA ASN A 17 5.23 -13.02 13.35
C ASN A 17 6.25 -12.77 12.24
N VAL A 18 5.76 -12.72 10.99
CA VAL A 18 6.53 -12.33 9.81
C VAL A 18 5.86 -11.12 9.19
N GLU A 19 6.66 -10.15 8.75
CA GLU A 19 6.12 -8.94 8.13
C GLU A 19 5.38 -9.26 6.83
N ASN A 20 4.14 -8.80 6.71
CA ASN A 20 3.27 -9.00 5.55
C ASN A 20 2.98 -10.46 5.16
N ALA A 21 3.25 -11.43 6.03
CA ALA A 21 2.99 -12.85 5.80
C ALA A 21 2.25 -13.49 6.99
N ASP A 22 1.84 -14.75 6.81
CA ASP A 22 1.35 -15.57 7.92
C ASP A 22 2.50 -15.96 8.84
N VAL A 23 2.18 -16.32 10.08
CA VAL A 23 3.19 -16.72 11.06
C VAL A 23 4.01 -17.93 10.61
N GLU A 24 5.27 -17.93 11.04
CA GLU A 24 6.13 -19.12 11.03
C GLU A 24 5.85 -19.96 12.27
N VAL A 25 5.82 -21.28 12.10
CA VAL A 25 5.42 -22.23 13.13
C VAL A 25 6.44 -23.35 13.19
N GLU A 26 7.05 -23.53 14.37
CA GLU A 26 7.83 -24.72 14.72
C GLU A 26 7.02 -25.54 15.72
N ASN A 27 6.53 -26.71 15.31
CA ASN A 27 5.70 -27.57 16.14
C ASN A 27 6.38 -28.93 16.36
N TYR A 28 6.90 -29.13 17.58
CA TYR A 28 7.44 -30.41 18.02
C TYR A 28 6.46 -31.15 18.95
N SER A 29 5.23 -30.68 19.09
CA SER A 29 4.19 -31.29 19.92
C SER A 29 3.36 -32.32 19.12
N PRO A 30 2.54 -33.16 19.77
CA PRO A 30 1.61 -34.04 19.05
C PRO A 30 0.36 -33.31 18.52
N LEU A 31 0.20 -32.00 18.79
CA LEU A 31 -0.99 -31.26 18.38
C LEU A 31 -0.99 -30.99 16.88
N GLU A 32 -2.08 -31.30 16.21
CA GLU A 32 -2.28 -31.01 14.80
C GLU A 32 -2.54 -29.51 14.59
N MET A 33 -1.80 -28.88 13.67
CA MET A 33 -2.10 -27.51 13.25
C MET A 33 -3.23 -27.51 12.22
N ILE A 34 -4.37 -26.93 12.59
CA ILE A 34 -5.58 -26.88 11.75
C ILE A 34 -5.72 -25.57 10.98
N GLY A 35 -4.92 -24.55 11.32
CA GLY A 35 -4.92 -23.29 10.60
C GLY A 35 -3.82 -22.36 11.06
N LYS A 36 -3.47 -21.38 10.23
CA LYS A 36 -2.60 -20.27 10.60
C LYS A 36 -2.99 -19.00 9.87
N GLY A 37 -2.64 -17.86 10.45
CA GLY A 37 -2.81 -16.55 9.84
C GLY A 37 -1.70 -15.60 10.27
N ARG A 38 -1.93 -14.30 10.11
CA ARG A 38 -0.92 -13.25 10.38
C ARG A 38 -0.52 -13.08 11.84
N GLN A 39 -1.42 -13.42 12.77
CA GLN A 39 -1.23 -13.18 14.20
C GLN A 39 -0.88 -14.44 14.99
N GLY A 40 -1.26 -15.62 14.48
CA GLY A 40 -1.11 -16.86 15.21
C GLY A 40 -1.49 -18.10 14.41
N ALA A 41 -1.26 -19.25 15.01
CA ALA A 41 -1.60 -20.56 14.50
C ALA A 41 -2.55 -21.28 15.45
N VAL A 42 -3.47 -22.07 14.91
CA VAL A 42 -4.51 -22.79 15.65
C VAL A 42 -4.19 -24.28 15.61
N PHE A 43 -4.19 -24.90 16.77
CA PHE A 43 -3.91 -26.31 16.97
C PHE A 43 -5.11 -27.02 17.58
N LYS A 44 -5.42 -28.23 17.11
CA LYS A 44 -6.43 -29.08 17.70
C LYS A 44 -5.89 -29.70 18.99
N PHE A 45 -6.60 -29.52 20.10
CA PHE A 45 -6.26 -30.14 21.39
C PHE A 45 -7.13 -31.37 21.67
N THR A 46 -8.44 -31.22 21.50
CA THR A 46 -9.42 -32.32 21.51
C THR A 46 -10.47 -32.06 20.42
N ASP A 47 -11.47 -32.94 20.26
CA ASP A 47 -12.55 -32.71 19.30
C ASP A 47 -13.40 -31.47 19.60
N GLY A 48 -13.47 -31.05 20.87
CA GLY A 48 -14.22 -29.87 21.30
C GLY A 48 -13.38 -28.63 21.60
N ILE A 49 -12.04 -28.74 21.59
CA ILE A 49 -11.14 -27.67 22.02
C ILE A 49 -10.01 -27.47 21.02
N CYS A 50 -9.83 -26.24 20.59
CA CYS A 50 -8.64 -25.78 19.88
C CYS A 50 -7.86 -24.78 20.73
N VAL A 51 -6.61 -24.55 20.34
CA VAL A 51 -5.74 -23.57 20.97
C VAL A 51 -5.10 -22.71 19.90
N LYS A 52 -5.34 -21.39 19.96
CA LYS A 52 -4.66 -20.41 19.13
C LYS A 52 -3.42 -19.92 19.88
N VAL A 53 -2.26 -20.13 19.29
CA VAL A 53 -0.96 -19.64 19.77
C VAL A 53 -0.56 -18.46 18.91
N PHE A 54 -0.24 -17.33 19.56
CA PHE A 54 0.03 -16.05 18.93
C PHE A 54 1.54 -15.83 18.81
N GLY A 55 1.96 -15.07 17.80
CA GLY A 55 3.37 -14.68 17.67
C GLY A 55 3.81 -13.59 18.65
N ASN A 56 2.85 -12.89 19.28
CA ASN A 56 3.09 -11.87 20.30
C ASN A 56 1.92 -11.79 21.30
N GLU A 57 2.20 -11.30 22.51
CA GLU A 57 1.22 -11.20 23.61
C GLU A 57 0.16 -10.12 23.35
N GLU A 58 0.49 -9.02 22.68
CA GLU A 58 -0.45 -7.92 22.44
C GLU A 58 -1.64 -8.36 21.56
N ASP A 59 -1.39 -9.14 20.53
CA ASP A 59 -2.44 -9.73 19.69
C ASP A 59 -3.28 -10.75 20.45
N CYS A 60 -2.66 -11.53 21.36
CA CYS A 60 -3.35 -12.47 22.24
C CYS A 60 -4.30 -11.74 23.20
N GLU A 61 -3.82 -10.70 23.88
CA GLU A 61 -4.63 -9.89 24.80
C GLU A 61 -5.79 -9.21 24.06
N ARG A 62 -5.53 -8.69 22.86
CA ARG A 62 -6.57 -8.05 22.05
C ARG A 62 -7.66 -9.02 21.62
N GLU A 63 -7.29 -10.22 21.14
CA GLU A 63 -8.26 -11.27 20.81
C GLU A 63 -9.05 -11.69 22.06
N TYR A 64 -8.36 -11.93 23.17
CA TYR A 64 -8.99 -12.38 24.41
C TYR A 64 -10.00 -11.36 24.93
N TYR A 65 -9.63 -10.06 24.94
CA TYR A 65 -10.53 -8.98 25.32
C TYR A 65 -11.78 -8.94 24.45
N ALA A 66 -11.64 -9.01 23.12
CA ALA A 66 -12.77 -9.03 22.20
C ALA A 66 -13.66 -10.27 22.41
N LEU A 67 -13.08 -11.47 22.61
CA LEU A 67 -13.84 -12.67 22.91
C LEU A 67 -14.59 -12.57 24.24
N LEU A 68 -13.98 -11.97 25.26
CA LEU A 68 -14.57 -11.77 26.59
C LEU A 68 -15.84 -10.93 26.53
N LEU A 69 -15.85 -9.84 25.75
CA LEU A 69 -17.04 -8.99 25.57
C LEU A 69 -18.25 -9.81 25.09
N GLY A 70 -18.02 -10.81 24.24
CA GLY A 70 -19.07 -11.63 23.64
C GLY A 70 -19.42 -12.94 24.35
N GLN A 71 -18.74 -13.32 25.45
CA GLN A 71 -18.91 -14.65 26.08
C GLN A 71 -20.31 -14.93 26.63
N HIS A 72 -21.12 -13.89 26.88
CA HIS A 72 -22.51 -14.03 27.31
C HIS A 72 -23.47 -14.36 26.15
N THR A 73 -22.97 -14.34 24.91
CA THR A 73 -23.70 -14.68 23.68
C THR A 73 -23.21 -16.03 23.14
N ASN A 74 -24.01 -16.68 22.29
CA ASN A 74 -23.58 -17.91 21.60
C ASN A 74 -22.76 -17.65 20.32
N LEU A 75 -22.58 -16.37 19.94
CA LEU A 75 -21.97 -15.95 18.68
C LEU A 75 -20.45 -16.17 18.63
N PHE A 76 -19.79 -16.33 19.78
CA PHE A 76 -18.34 -16.50 19.85
C PHE A 76 -17.97 -17.88 20.40
N PRO A 77 -16.75 -18.37 20.11
CA PRO A 77 -16.21 -19.54 20.77
C PRO A 77 -16.17 -19.35 22.29
N LYS A 78 -16.59 -20.36 23.04
CA LYS A 78 -16.39 -20.38 24.50
C LYS A 78 -14.90 -20.43 24.82
N VAL A 79 -14.43 -19.52 25.68
CA VAL A 79 -13.02 -19.51 26.11
C VAL A 79 -12.85 -20.38 27.35
N TYR A 80 -11.93 -21.34 27.29
CA TYR A 80 -11.65 -22.27 28.39
C TYR A 80 -10.41 -21.89 29.20
N ALA A 81 -9.39 -21.33 28.55
CA ALA A 81 -8.17 -20.88 29.22
C ALA A 81 -7.44 -19.82 28.39
N LYS A 82 -6.69 -18.97 29.09
CA LYS A 82 -5.79 -17.98 28.49
C LYS A 82 -4.41 -18.06 29.14
N GLY A 83 -3.37 -18.02 28.34
CA GLY A 83 -1.97 -17.86 28.76
C GLY A 83 -1.38 -16.55 28.24
N PRO A 84 -0.06 -16.33 28.36
CA PRO A 84 0.59 -15.12 27.83
C PRO A 84 0.38 -14.97 26.32
N ASP A 85 0.57 -16.05 25.57
CA ASP A 85 0.63 -16.08 24.11
C ASP A 85 -0.35 -17.11 23.51
N TYR A 86 -1.33 -17.59 24.28
CA TYR A 86 -2.31 -18.54 23.77
C TYR A 86 -3.71 -18.37 24.36
N ILE A 87 -4.71 -18.78 23.60
CA ILE A 87 -6.11 -18.91 24.02
C ILE A 87 -6.60 -20.31 23.65
N ALA A 88 -7.07 -21.05 24.65
CA ALA A 88 -7.78 -22.31 24.46
C ALA A 88 -9.29 -22.05 24.44
N MET A 89 -9.97 -22.47 23.38
CA MET A 89 -11.37 -22.16 23.13
C MET A 89 -12.09 -23.29 22.39
N GLU A 90 -13.42 -23.15 22.31
CA GLU A 90 -14.31 -24.04 21.57
C GLU A 90 -13.84 -24.29 20.13
N MET A 91 -13.81 -25.57 19.74
CA MET A 91 -13.62 -25.96 18.35
C MET A 91 -14.88 -25.65 17.54
N ILE A 92 -14.72 -24.91 16.44
CA ILE A 92 -15.82 -24.57 15.54
C ILE A 92 -15.91 -25.60 14.42
N ASN A 93 -17.00 -26.37 14.39
CA ASN A 93 -17.21 -27.46 13.43
C ASN A 93 -18.15 -27.08 12.26
N GLY A 94 -18.53 -25.80 12.16
CA GLY A 94 -19.40 -25.27 11.10
C GLY A 94 -18.68 -25.06 9.76
N VAL A 95 -19.45 -24.70 8.74
CA VAL A 95 -18.92 -24.32 7.41
C VAL A 95 -18.77 -22.80 7.35
N ASP A 96 -17.65 -22.30 6.82
CA ASP A 96 -17.47 -20.85 6.68
C ASP A 96 -18.43 -20.26 5.61
N LEU A 97 -18.89 -19.02 5.81
CA LEU A 97 -19.90 -18.40 4.95
C LEU A 97 -19.45 -18.27 3.48
N ARG A 98 -18.14 -18.20 3.20
CA ARG A 98 -17.66 -18.22 1.81
C ARG A 98 -17.92 -19.60 1.20
N GLU A 99 -17.55 -20.68 1.90
CA GLU A 99 -17.74 -22.04 1.40
C GLU A 99 -19.23 -22.39 1.25
N TYR A 100 -20.06 -21.96 2.20
CA TYR A 100 -21.51 -22.12 2.10
C TYR A 100 -22.07 -21.47 0.83
N LEU A 101 -21.71 -20.20 0.59
CA LEU A 101 -22.19 -19.43 -0.58
C LEU A 101 -21.61 -19.90 -1.93
N GLN A 102 -20.73 -20.90 -1.96
CA GLN A 102 -20.31 -21.53 -3.23
C GLN A 102 -21.33 -22.55 -3.75
N SER A 103 -22.16 -23.11 -2.87
CA SER A 103 -23.10 -24.18 -3.22
C SER A 103 -24.54 -23.89 -2.81
N GLN A 104 -24.76 -22.93 -1.91
CA GLN A 104 -26.06 -22.55 -1.39
C GLN A 104 -26.31 -21.05 -1.60
N PRO A 105 -27.55 -20.63 -1.92
CA PRO A 105 -27.87 -19.23 -2.07
C PRO A 105 -27.87 -18.50 -0.71
N LEU A 106 -27.68 -17.18 -0.75
CA LEU A 106 -27.94 -16.34 0.41
C LEU A 106 -29.46 -16.23 0.61
N THR A 107 -29.98 -16.87 1.65
CA THR A 107 -31.41 -16.80 1.98
C THR A 107 -31.72 -15.55 2.81
N LYS A 108 -33.01 -15.16 2.84
CA LYS A 108 -33.50 -14.11 3.74
C LYS A 108 -33.28 -14.46 5.21
N GLU A 109 -33.45 -15.73 5.59
CA GLU A 109 -33.19 -16.20 6.96
C GLU A 109 -31.71 -16.04 7.33
N LEU A 110 -30.79 -16.44 6.46
CA LEU A 110 -29.35 -16.25 6.69
C LEU A 110 -29.01 -14.76 6.76
N SER A 111 -29.66 -13.93 5.94
CA SER A 111 -29.48 -12.47 5.98
C SER A 111 -29.96 -11.87 7.31
N ALA A 112 -31.09 -12.34 7.86
CA ALA A 112 -31.55 -11.96 9.18
C ALA A 112 -30.52 -12.30 10.27
N LYS A 113 -29.96 -13.52 10.25
CA LYS A 113 -28.89 -13.93 11.19
C LYS A 113 -27.63 -13.08 11.06
N LEU A 114 -27.27 -12.66 9.85
CA LEU A 114 -26.15 -11.74 9.64
C LEU A 114 -26.45 -10.35 10.20
N ILE A 115 -27.69 -9.86 10.09
CA ILE A 115 -28.11 -8.60 10.72
C ILE A 115 -28.05 -8.73 12.25
N GLU A 116 -28.59 -9.80 12.82
CA GLU A 116 -28.54 -10.08 14.27
C GLU A 116 -27.10 -10.17 14.79
N MET A 117 -26.18 -10.78 14.02
CA MET A 117 -24.75 -10.78 14.33
C MET A 117 -24.18 -9.35 14.44
N LEU A 118 -24.53 -8.47 13.50
CA LEU A 118 -24.04 -7.08 13.49
C LEU A 118 -24.64 -6.26 14.64
N ILE A 119 -25.91 -6.50 14.99
CA ILE A 119 -26.56 -5.92 16.17
C ILE A 119 -25.82 -6.38 17.43
N THR A 120 -25.56 -7.68 17.56
CA THR A 120 -24.82 -8.25 18.69
C THR A 120 -23.46 -7.59 18.84
N PHE A 121 -22.70 -7.37 17.75
CA PHE A 121 -21.42 -6.65 17.82
C PHE A 121 -21.57 -5.26 18.44
N LYS A 122 -22.63 -4.53 18.10
CA LYS A 122 -22.88 -3.21 18.65
C LYS A 122 -23.22 -3.28 20.15
N GLU A 123 -24.06 -4.24 20.53
CA GLU A 123 -24.53 -4.42 21.91
C GLU A 123 -23.40 -4.81 22.87
N ILE A 124 -22.49 -5.69 22.43
CA ILE A 124 -21.34 -6.10 23.25
C ILE A 124 -20.21 -5.06 23.28
N GLY A 125 -20.37 -3.93 22.59
CA GLY A 125 -19.44 -2.81 22.61
C GLY A 125 -18.25 -2.92 21.65
N PHE A 126 -18.34 -3.70 20.57
CA PHE A 126 -17.33 -3.62 19.51
C PHE A 126 -17.37 -2.25 18.83
N GLU A 127 -16.21 -1.61 18.66
CA GLU A 127 -16.17 -0.32 17.95
C GLU A 127 -16.37 -0.53 16.45
N ARG A 128 -15.98 -1.70 15.93
CA ARG A 128 -16.18 -2.08 14.53
C ARG A 128 -17.27 -3.15 14.40
N ILE A 129 -18.40 -2.75 13.80
CA ILE A 129 -19.54 -3.61 13.43
C ILE A 129 -19.36 -4.22 12.04
N ASP A 130 -18.30 -5.01 11.83
CA ASP A 130 -17.96 -5.49 10.49
C ASP A 130 -17.03 -6.71 10.54
N HIS A 131 -17.20 -7.62 9.58
CA HIS A 131 -16.47 -8.88 9.55
C HIS A 131 -16.36 -9.48 8.16
N HIS A 132 -15.36 -10.33 7.90
CA HIS A 132 -15.23 -10.98 6.58
C HIS A 132 -16.02 -12.29 6.55
N LYS A 133 -16.65 -12.65 5.42
CA LYS A 133 -17.42 -13.90 5.31
C LYS A 133 -16.64 -15.18 5.72
N ARG A 134 -15.34 -15.26 5.43
CA ARG A 134 -14.46 -16.40 5.85
C ARG A 134 -14.30 -16.56 7.36
N GLN A 135 -14.66 -15.56 8.14
CA GLN A 135 -14.52 -15.56 9.60
C GLN A 135 -15.88 -15.78 10.29
N ILE A 136 -16.95 -15.98 9.50
CA ILE A 136 -18.31 -16.28 9.95
C ILE A 136 -18.60 -17.73 9.60
N PHE A 137 -19.02 -18.52 10.58
CA PHE A 137 -19.26 -19.94 10.46
C PHE A 137 -20.71 -20.27 10.73
N ILE A 138 -21.33 -21.01 9.83
CA ILE A 138 -22.69 -21.55 9.98
C ILE A 138 -22.56 -22.90 10.67
N GLN A 139 -23.10 -23.00 11.87
CA GLN A 139 -23.11 -24.22 12.67
C GLN A 139 -24.16 -25.22 12.14
N PRO A 140 -24.05 -26.52 12.48
CA PRO A 140 -25.04 -27.54 12.05
C PRO A 140 -26.48 -27.26 12.50
N ASP A 141 -26.67 -26.54 13.60
CA ASP A 141 -27.98 -26.09 14.10
C ASP A 141 -28.48 -24.81 13.40
N GLY A 142 -27.73 -24.28 12.43
CA GLY A 142 -28.04 -23.07 11.69
C GLY A 142 -27.67 -21.77 12.39
N ASN A 143 -27.08 -21.81 13.61
CA ASN A 143 -26.59 -20.61 14.28
C ASN A 143 -25.26 -20.13 13.69
N LEU A 144 -24.92 -18.86 13.93
CA LEU A 144 -23.64 -18.30 13.52
C LEU A 144 -22.62 -18.34 14.66
N LYS A 145 -21.36 -18.61 14.31
CA LYS A 145 -20.20 -18.31 15.15
C LYS A 145 -19.17 -17.48 14.41
N VAL A 146 -18.46 -16.63 15.15
CA VAL A 146 -17.48 -15.69 14.60
C VAL A 146 -16.12 -15.90 15.26
N ILE A 147 -15.06 -15.87 14.45
CA ILE A 147 -13.66 -16.00 14.91
C ILE A 147 -12.83 -14.79 14.47
N ASP A 148 -11.59 -14.67 14.95
CA ASP A 148 -10.64 -13.61 14.52
C ASP A 148 -11.18 -12.18 14.76
N VAL A 149 -11.50 -11.92 16.03
CA VAL A 149 -12.19 -10.73 16.53
C VAL A 149 -11.24 -9.67 17.07
N ALA A 150 -9.94 -9.91 17.14
CA ALA A 150 -8.96 -8.96 17.66
C ALA A 150 -9.05 -7.58 16.99
N ARG A 151 -9.50 -7.49 15.74
CA ARG A 151 -9.61 -6.22 15.01
C ARG A 151 -10.97 -5.52 15.16
N THR A 152 -11.86 -6.02 16.01
CA THR A 152 -13.15 -5.37 16.32
C THR A 152 -13.05 -4.35 17.45
N VAL A 153 -11.97 -4.42 18.24
CA VAL A 153 -11.64 -3.56 19.37
C VAL A 153 -10.38 -2.72 19.13
N TRP A 154 -10.23 -1.64 19.90
CA TRP A 154 -9.17 -0.64 19.84
C TRP A 154 -8.95 -0.08 18.43
N ARG A 155 -10.03 0.38 17.79
CA ARG A 155 -10.03 0.96 16.44
C ARG A 155 -10.52 2.41 16.39
N ASP A 156 -9.66 3.30 15.91
CA ASP A 156 -10.00 4.73 15.73
C ASP A 156 -10.78 5.03 14.45
N ARG A 157 -10.73 4.12 13.46
CA ARG A 157 -11.32 4.33 12.13
C ARG A 157 -12.24 3.18 11.79
N VAL A 158 -13.54 3.44 11.91
CA VAL A 158 -14.61 2.48 11.66
C VAL A 158 -15.62 3.07 10.68
N TYR A 159 -16.20 2.19 9.87
CA TYR A 159 -17.30 2.57 9.00
C TYR A 159 -18.62 2.39 9.76
N PRO A 160 -19.61 3.26 9.54
CA PRO A 160 -20.93 3.15 10.17
C PRO A 160 -21.81 2.04 9.54
N TYR A 161 -21.26 1.28 8.59
CA TYR A 161 -21.92 0.16 7.92
C TYR A 161 -20.89 -0.98 7.70
N PRO A 162 -21.32 -2.23 7.49
CA PRO A 162 -20.45 -3.41 7.48
C PRO A 162 -19.70 -3.58 6.15
N ARG A 163 -18.82 -2.63 5.83
CA ARG A 163 -18.13 -2.51 4.54
C ARG A 163 -17.35 -3.78 4.15
N LYS A 164 -16.60 -4.40 5.06
CA LYS A 164 -15.81 -5.62 4.76
C LYS A 164 -16.73 -6.81 4.51
N LEU A 165 -17.84 -6.94 5.23
CA LEU A 165 -18.83 -7.98 4.97
C LEU A 165 -19.38 -7.83 3.56
N LEU A 166 -19.92 -6.64 3.23
CA LEU A 166 -20.49 -6.33 1.92
C LEU A 166 -19.50 -6.57 0.78
N THR A 167 -18.28 -6.02 0.88
CA THR A 167 -17.25 -6.26 -0.15
C THR A 167 -16.87 -7.73 -0.23
N SER A 168 -16.80 -8.43 0.91
CA SER A 168 -16.43 -9.85 0.90
C SER A 168 -17.49 -10.74 0.28
N LEU A 169 -18.79 -10.39 0.34
CA LEU A 169 -19.88 -11.16 -0.27
C LEU A 169 -19.73 -11.27 -1.80
N GLY A 170 -19.18 -10.23 -2.45
CA GLY A 170 -19.18 -10.09 -3.92
C GLY A 170 -20.42 -9.33 -4.39
N GLU A 171 -20.42 -8.79 -5.62
CA GLU A 171 -21.46 -7.85 -6.06
C GLU A 171 -22.87 -8.47 -6.04
N ASP A 172 -23.03 -9.71 -6.51
CA ASP A 172 -24.35 -10.37 -6.59
C ASP A 172 -24.95 -10.60 -5.20
N TYR A 173 -24.19 -11.22 -4.29
CA TYR A 173 -24.66 -11.47 -2.92
C TYR A 173 -24.75 -10.21 -2.08
N LYS A 174 -23.96 -9.18 -2.37
CA LYS A 174 -24.07 -7.86 -1.75
C LYS A 174 -25.38 -7.18 -2.13
N ALA A 175 -25.75 -7.20 -3.41
CA ALA A 175 -27.02 -6.66 -3.88
C ALA A 175 -28.19 -7.39 -3.21
N MET A 176 -28.18 -8.73 -3.27
CA MET A 176 -29.20 -9.58 -2.64
C MET A 176 -29.29 -9.37 -1.11
N PHE A 177 -28.15 -9.26 -0.42
CA PHE A 177 -28.15 -8.97 1.01
C PHE A 177 -28.78 -7.61 1.32
N LEU A 178 -28.47 -6.58 0.53
CA LEU A 178 -29.03 -5.25 0.70
C LEU A 178 -30.53 -5.21 0.41
N GLU A 179 -31.02 -5.96 -0.57
CA GLU A 179 -32.47 -6.16 -0.81
C GLU A 179 -33.14 -6.80 0.41
N HIS A 180 -32.54 -7.87 0.97
CA HIS A 180 -33.06 -8.47 2.20
C HIS A 180 -33.04 -7.49 3.39
N VAL A 181 -31.99 -6.67 3.54
CA VAL A 181 -31.91 -5.65 4.60
C VAL A 181 -33.00 -4.59 4.41
N GLN A 182 -33.26 -4.15 3.17
CA GLN A 182 -34.35 -3.20 2.88
C GLN A 182 -35.71 -3.74 3.30
N GLU A 183 -35.96 -5.03 3.06
CA GLU A 183 -37.23 -5.67 3.42
C GLU A 183 -37.35 -5.96 4.93
N LEU A 184 -36.26 -6.39 5.57
CA LEU A 184 -36.25 -6.79 6.99
C LEU A 184 -36.10 -5.61 7.96
N ALA A 185 -35.33 -4.59 7.56
CA ALA A 185 -34.93 -3.46 8.40
C ALA A 185 -34.75 -2.19 7.52
N PRO A 186 -35.83 -1.60 7.00
CA PRO A 186 -35.77 -0.51 6.02
C PRO A 186 -35.05 0.74 6.55
N GLU A 187 -35.20 1.09 7.83
CA GLU A 187 -34.49 2.24 8.42
C GLU A 187 -32.97 2.04 8.45
N LEU A 188 -32.53 0.81 8.78
CA LEU A 188 -31.11 0.43 8.77
C LEU A 188 -30.55 0.47 7.34
N TYR A 189 -31.33 -0.01 6.36
CA TYR A 189 -30.99 0.08 4.96
C TYR A 189 -30.78 1.53 4.51
N GLU A 190 -31.71 2.43 4.82
CA GLU A 190 -31.60 3.84 4.45
C GLU A 190 -30.37 4.52 5.06
N GLU A 191 -30.07 4.22 6.33
CA GLU A 191 -28.86 4.72 6.99
C GLU A 191 -27.58 4.21 6.30
N TRP A 192 -27.49 2.90 6.01
CA TRP A 192 -26.34 2.34 5.31
C TRP A 192 -26.19 2.92 3.91
N GLN A 193 -27.29 3.07 3.17
CA GLN A 193 -27.29 3.69 1.84
C GLN A 193 -26.81 5.14 1.89
N HIS A 194 -27.19 5.91 2.91
CA HIS A 194 -26.69 7.26 3.10
C HIS A 194 -25.15 7.27 3.21
N TYR A 195 -24.58 6.43 4.07
CA TYR A 195 -23.12 6.39 4.24
C TYR A 195 -22.37 5.82 3.03
N ILE A 196 -22.94 4.85 2.32
CA ILE A 196 -22.38 4.32 1.07
C ILE A 196 -22.30 5.44 0.02
N ARG A 197 -23.37 6.22 -0.14
CA ARG A 197 -23.37 7.39 -1.05
C ARG A 197 -22.34 8.44 -0.66
N MET A 198 -22.21 8.73 0.63
CA MET A 198 -21.21 9.69 1.13
C MET A 198 -19.77 9.23 0.89
N GLU A 199 -19.49 7.93 1.02
CA GLU A 199 -18.18 7.37 0.67
C GLU A 199 -17.90 7.53 -0.83
N GLU A 200 -18.88 7.25 -1.68
CA GLU A 200 -18.75 7.38 -3.13
C GLU A 200 -18.50 8.83 -3.57
N LEU A 201 -19.27 9.78 -3.03
CA LEU A 201 -19.05 11.21 -3.26
C LEU A 201 -17.65 11.66 -2.81
N SER A 202 -17.18 11.16 -1.67
CA SER A 202 -15.83 11.45 -1.17
C SER A 202 -14.75 10.96 -2.14
N ARG A 203 -14.93 9.78 -2.74
CA ARG A 203 -14.02 9.25 -3.78
C ARG A 203 -14.01 10.14 -5.02
N GLN A 204 -15.18 10.54 -5.50
CA GLN A 204 -15.30 11.41 -6.68
C GLN A 204 -14.65 12.78 -6.43
N ILE A 205 -14.86 13.38 -5.27
CA ILE A 205 -14.18 14.63 -4.88
C ILE A 205 -12.67 14.44 -4.88
N TYR A 206 -12.17 13.36 -4.29
CA TYR A 206 -10.74 13.07 -4.27
C TYR A 206 -10.15 12.89 -5.68
N GLU A 207 -10.84 12.18 -6.56
CA GLU A 207 -10.42 11.99 -7.95
C GLU A 207 -10.38 13.31 -8.73
N ASN A 208 -11.38 14.16 -8.55
CA ASN A 208 -11.42 15.49 -9.17
C ASN A 208 -10.26 16.36 -8.69
N VAL A 209 -10.02 16.46 -7.38
CA VAL A 209 -8.89 17.19 -6.80
C VAL A 209 -7.55 16.65 -7.30
N LEU A 210 -7.42 15.32 -7.41
CA LEU A 210 -6.20 14.69 -7.93
C LEU A 210 -5.98 15.01 -9.42
N ASN A 211 -7.05 15.04 -10.22
CA ASN A 211 -7.00 15.38 -11.64
C ASN A 211 -6.63 16.86 -11.85
N GLU A 212 -7.25 17.78 -11.13
CA GLU A 212 -6.90 19.21 -11.14
C GLU A 212 -5.42 19.42 -10.80
N TYR A 213 -4.92 18.73 -9.76
CA TYR A 213 -3.50 18.78 -9.39
C TYR A 213 -2.58 18.26 -10.51
N ARG A 214 -2.97 17.18 -11.20
CA ARG A 214 -2.22 16.62 -12.34
C ARG A 214 -2.19 17.57 -13.52
N GLU A 215 -3.31 18.22 -13.84
CA GLU A 215 -3.41 19.19 -14.93
C GLU A 215 -2.57 20.44 -14.65
N SER A 216 -2.70 21.01 -13.45
CA SER A 216 -1.86 22.13 -13.01
C SER A 216 -0.37 21.80 -13.11
N ARG A 217 0.04 20.59 -12.72
CA ARG A 217 1.43 20.13 -12.87
C ARG A 217 1.86 19.99 -14.34
N LYS A 218 0.98 19.48 -15.22
CA LYS A 218 1.26 19.41 -16.67
C LYS A 218 1.46 20.80 -17.25
N ASP A 219 0.66 21.78 -16.86
CA ASP A 219 0.80 23.14 -17.37
C ASP A 219 2.06 23.82 -16.84
N GLN A 220 2.41 23.60 -15.58
CA GLN A 220 3.72 24.01 -15.04
C GLN A 220 4.89 23.36 -15.80
N LEU A 221 4.78 22.08 -16.17
CA LEU A 221 5.79 21.37 -16.96
C LEU A 221 5.89 21.95 -18.38
N LYS A 222 4.76 22.23 -19.06
CA LYS A 222 4.75 22.90 -20.37
C LYS A 222 5.42 24.28 -20.30
N ILE A 223 5.16 25.06 -19.24
CA ILE A 223 5.79 26.37 -19.05
C ILE A 223 7.31 26.21 -18.84
N LYS A 224 7.74 25.24 -18.02
CA LYS A 224 9.16 25.00 -17.77
C LYS A 224 9.89 24.44 -19.00
N SER A 225 9.27 23.55 -19.78
CA SER A 225 9.87 22.96 -20.97
C SER A 225 10.11 23.98 -22.08
N LYS A 226 9.31 25.07 -22.17
CA LYS A 226 9.59 26.19 -23.07
C LYS A 226 10.97 26.80 -22.88
N LYS A 227 11.56 26.73 -21.67
CA LYS A 227 12.94 27.20 -21.42
C LYS A 227 14.01 26.32 -22.07
N LEU A 228 13.68 25.09 -22.47
CA LEU A 228 14.58 24.17 -23.17
C LEU A 228 14.55 24.40 -24.69
N LEU A 229 13.56 25.13 -25.21
CA LEU A 229 13.48 25.45 -26.62
C LEU A 229 14.52 26.52 -26.96
N THR A 230 15.48 26.17 -27.81
CA THR A 230 16.47 27.12 -28.34
C THR A 230 15.96 27.86 -29.57
N THR A 231 14.86 27.41 -30.18
CA THR A 231 14.28 27.92 -31.44
C THR A 231 13.87 29.39 -31.42
N ASN A 232 13.64 29.97 -30.24
CA ASN A 232 13.20 31.36 -30.10
C ASN A 232 14.38 32.35 -29.93
N ASP A 233 15.60 31.85 -29.70
CA ASP A 233 16.84 32.63 -29.62
C ASP A 233 17.68 32.27 -30.84
N GLU A 234 17.57 33.07 -31.90
CA GLU A 234 18.18 32.78 -33.22
C GLU A 234 19.67 32.46 -33.14
N VAL A 235 20.41 33.13 -32.25
CA VAL A 235 21.85 32.92 -32.08
C VAL A 235 22.13 31.56 -31.46
N LYS A 236 21.43 31.21 -30.37
CA LYS A 236 21.58 29.88 -29.73
C LYS A 236 21.07 28.75 -30.61
N TYR A 237 19.98 28.98 -31.35
CA TYR A 237 19.44 28.02 -32.29
C TYR A 237 20.47 27.73 -33.39
N LYS A 238 21.05 28.77 -33.99
CA LYS A 238 22.06 28.63 -35.05
C LYS A 238 23.31 27.87 -34.57
N ILE A 239 23.85 28.21 -33.40
CA ILE A 239 24.99 27.49 -32.80
C ILE A 239 24.65 26.02 -32.56
N SER A 240 23.43 25.73 -32.08
CA SER A 240 22.99 24.35 -31.83
C SER A 240 22.82 23.57 -33.13
N LEU A 241 22.31 24.22 -34.18
CA LEU A 241 22.12 23.65 -35.52
C LEU A 241 23.48 23.36 -36.18
N GLU A 242 24.43 24.30 -36.13
CA GLU A 242 25.79 24.13 -36.64
C GLU A 242 26.49 22.96 -35.94
N GLY A 243 26.40 22.88 -34.61
CA GLY A 243 26.93 21.76 -33.85
C GLY A 243 26.28 20.41 -34.21
N LEU A 244 24.98 20.40 -34.50
CA LEU A 244 24.27 19.20 -34.96
C LEU A 244 24.73 18.78 -36.37
N MET A 245 24.79 19.72 -37.32
CA MET A 245 25.28 19.47 -38.67
C MET A 245 26.69 18.87 -38.65
N HIS A 246 27.56 19.42 -37.81
CA HIS A 246 28.92 18.93 -37.65
C HIS A 246 28.96 17.48 -37.11
N LYS A 247 28.13 17.15 -36.10
CA LYS A 247 28.03 15.76 -35.59
C LYS A 247 27.52 14.80 -36.64
N VAL A 248 26.42 15.14 -37.32
CA VAL A 248 25.83 14.28 -38.37
C VAL A 248 26.81 14.09 -39.52
N PHE A 249 27.53 15.14 -39.93
CA PHE A 249 28.57 15.03 -40.95
C PHE A 249 29.69 14.08 -40.51
N LYS A 250 30.19 14.19 -39.27
CA LYS A 250 31.18 13.24 -38.72
C LYS A 250 30.66 11.81 -38.80
N GLU A 251 29.43 11.56 -38.34
CA GLU A 251 28.83 10.24 -38.32
C GLU A 251 28.70 9.64 -39.73
N GLU A 252 28.15 10.38 -40.69
CA GLU A 252 27.97 9.92 -42.08
C GLU A 252 29.30 9.75 -42.82
N TRP A 253 30.26 10.64 -42.58
CA TRP A 253 31.59 10.53 -43.17
C TRP A 253 32.35 9.31 -42.64
N VAL A 254 32.27 9.02 -41.33
CA VAL A 254 32.84 7.80 -40.76
C VAL A 254 32.21 6.55 -41.39
N LYS A 255 30.87 6.52 -41.56
CA LYS A 255 30.20 5.40 -42.24
C LYS A 255 30.68 5.21 -43.68
N THR A 256 30.84 6.30 -44.42
CA THR A 256 31.31 6.27 -45.82
C THR A 256 32.75 5.79 -45.91
N MET A 257 33.63 6.26 -45.02
CA MET A 257 35.03 5.87 -45.00
C MET A 257 35.24 4.41 -44.56
N LEU A 258 34.42 3.93 -43.62
CA LEU A 258 34.34 2.51 -43.27
C LEU A 258 33.94 1.64 -44.47
N ALA A 259 32.94 2.08 -45.25
CA ALA A 259 32.51 1.37 -46.45
C ALA A 259 33.58 1.31 -47.56
N ILE A 260 34.51 2.27 -47.56
CA ILE A 260 35.66 2.33 -48.49
C ILE A 260 36.89 1.59 -47.91
N GLY A 261 36.79 1.01 -46.70
CA GLY A 261 37.83 0.17 -46.09
C GLY A 261 38.90 0.93 -45.29
N TYR A 262 38.66 2.19 -44.93
CA TYR A 262 39.58 2.98 -44.10
C TYR A 262 39.32 2.77 -42.59
N ASP A 263 40.38 2.91 -41.80
CA ASP A 263 40.37 2.80 -40.34
C ASP A 263 39.63 3.98 -39.67
N PRO A 264 38.52 3.74 -38.94
CA PRO A 264 37.63 4.77 -38.40
C PRO A 264 38.29 5.71 -37.38
N GLU A 265 39.25 5.24 -36.58
CA GLU A 265 39.88 6.09 -35.54
C GLU A 265 40.76 7.18 -36.16
N LYS A 266 41.52 6.83 -37.21
CA LYS A 266 42.34 7.80 -37.96
C LYS A 266 41.48 8.81 -38.72
N VAL A 267 40.31 8.38 -39.19
CA VAL A 267 39.36 9.24 -39.90
C VAL A 267 38.76 10.28 -38.96
N MET A 268 38.28 9.86 -37.76
CA MET A 268 37.74 10.81 -36.78
C MET A 268 38.76 11.87 -36.37
N LYS A 269 40.01 11.46 -36.12
CA LYS A 269 41.08 12.39 -35.73
C LYS A 269 41.37 13.46 -36.80
N LYS A 270 41.39 13.08 -38.08
CA LYS A 270 41.58 14.04 -39.18
C LYS A 270 40.41 15.02 -39.31
N ILE A 271 39.19 14.57 -39.04
CA ILE A 271 38.01 15.44 -39.10
C ILE A 271 38.06 16.45 -37.95
N ASP A 272 38.39 16.01 -36.74
CA ASP A 272 38.59 16.90 -35.59
C ASP A 272 39.64 17.99 -35.89
N GLU A 273 40.78 17.59 -36.47
CA GLU A 273 41.85 18.52 -36.88
C GLU A 273 41.38 19.53 -37.94
N TYR A 274 40.60 19.10 -38.95
CA TYR A 274 40.08 19.97 -40.00
C TYR A 274 39.10 21.01 -39.47
N TRP A 275 38.19 20.60 -38.59
CA TRP A 275 37.20 21.52 -38.01
C TRP A 275 37.80 22.44 -36.95
N ASP A 276 38.78 21.99 -36.16
CA ASP A 276 39.56 22.85 -35.27
C ASP A 276 40.29 23.97 -36.04
N GLN A 277 40.79 23.65 -37.24
CA GLN A 277 41.37 24.65 -38.13
C GLN A 277 40.32 25.62 -38.68
N TYR A 278 39.16 25.10 -39.14
CA TYR A 278 38.06 25.91 -39.67
C TYR A 278 37.46 26.87 -38.61
N GLU A 279 37.26 26.40 -37.37
CA GLU A 279 36.78 27.25 -36.27
C GLU A 279 37.78 28.36 -35.91
N ARG A 280 39.09 28.07 -35.99
CA ARG A 280 40.13 29.10 -35.79
C ARG A 280 40.08 30.14 -36.92
N THR A 281 39.94 29.75 -38.19
CA THR A 281 39.87 30.70 -39.31
C THR A 281 38.60 31.54 -39.32
N GLU A 282 37.43 30.96 -39.03
CA GLU A 282 36.16 31.70 -39.00
C GLU A 282 36.05 32.64 -37.79
N ARG A 283 36.54 32.26 -36.59
CA ARG A 283 36.67 33.19 -35.45
C ARG A 283 37.59 34.37 -35.76
N THR A 284 38.65 34.15 -36.55
CA THR A 284 39.59 35.21 -36.94
C THR A 284 38.95 36.21 -37.92
N LYS A 285 38.00 35.78 -38.76
CA LYS A 285 37.26 36.67 -39.68
C LYS A 285 36.20 37.54 -38.98
N PHE A 286 35.62 37.10 -37.87
CA PHE A 286 34.63 37.88 -37.11
C PHE A 286 35.24 38.95 -36.16
N VAL A 287 36.55 38.95 -35.94
CA VAL A 287 37.23 39.89 -35.02
C VAL A 287 37.57 41.25 -35.68
N ILE A 288 37.35 41.43 -36.99
CA ILE A 288 37.58 42.73 -37.65
C ILE A 288 36.25 43.48 -37.83
N LYS A 289 35.70 43.96 -36.70
CA LYS A 289 34.76 45.12 -36.59
C LYS A 289 34.44 45.43 -35.10
N GLY A 290 35.47 45.49 -34.27
CA GLY A 290 35.50 46.39 -33.11
C GLY A 290 34.80 46.00 -31.79
N LYS A 291 34.22 44.80 -31.62
CA LYS A 291 33.85 44.29 -30.27
C LYS A 291 34.06 42.78 -30.15
N VAL A 292 34.94 42.40 -29.22
CA VAL A 292 35.12 41.03 -28.74
C VAL A 292 33.93 40.70 -27.84
N VAL A 293 33.17 39.65 -28.17
CA VAL A 293 32.23 39.02 -27.25
C VAL A 293 32.85 37.70 -26.81
N GLU A 294 33.21 37.60 -25.53
CA GLU A 294 33.68 36.35 -24.93
C GLU A 294 32.56 35.30 -24.95
N ASN A 295 32.95 34.09 -25.30
CA ASN A 295 32.10 32.91 -25.25
C ASN A 295 31.75 32.60 -23.78
N PRO A 296 30.47 32.51 -23.37
CA PRO A 296 30.12 32.14 -22.01
C PRO A 296 30.23 30.63 -21.84
N LYS A 297 31.45 30.11 -21.89
CA LYS A 297 31.81 28.83 -21.29
C LYS A 297 33.14 29.01 -20.57
N GLN A 298 33.02 29.00 -19.24
CA GLN A 298 34.04 28.89 -18.20
C GLN A 298 34.60 30.19 -17.62
N THR A 299 33.78 30.84 -16.81
CA THR A 299 34.23 31.33 -15.50
C THR A 299 33.18 30.96 -14.46
N GLU A 300 33.19 29.71 -13.98
CA GLU A 300 32.88 29.50 -12.56
C GLU A 300 34.14 29.96 -11.83
N SER A 301 34.15 31.18 -11.31
CA SER A 301 35.21 31.62 -10.42
C SER A 301 35.22 30.72 -9.18
N GLU A 302 36.41 30.41 -8.67
CA GLU A 302 36.60 29.58 -7.48
C GLU A 302 35.88 30.16 -6.24
N ASP A 303 35.54 31.45 -6.25
CA ASP A 303 34.72 32.13 -5.25
C ASP A 303 33.24 31.68 -5.23
N GLU A 304 32.64 31.30 -6.36
CA GLU A 304 31.25 30.81 -6.39
C GLU A 304 31.12 29.36 -5.89
N LYS A 305 32.17 28.54 -6.01
CA LYS A 305 32.23 27.20 -5.41
C LYS A 305 32.36 27.26 -3.90
N SER A 306 33.13 28.20 -3.36
CA SER A 306 33.23 28.50 -1.93
C SER A 306 31.88 28.95 -1.33
N ASN A 307 31.17 29.83 -2.04
CA ASN A 307 29.90 30.38 -1.55
C ASN A 307 28.74 29.36 -1.63
N LYS A 308 28.73 28.46 -2.63
CA LYS A 308 27.78 27.33 -2.67
C LYS A 308 28.07 26.30 -1.56
N LYS A 309 29.33 25.95 -1.27
CA LYS A 309 29.68 25.00 -0.19
C LYS A 309 29.32 25.55 1.20
N ASN A 310 29.51 26.86 1.43
CA ASN A 310 29.10 27.52 2.67
C ASN A 310 27.57 27.64 2.83
N LYS A 311 26.82 27.81 1.73
CA LYS A 311 25.35 27.86 1.76
C LYS A 311 24.73 26.48 2.05
N TRP A 312 25.32 25.40 1.53
CA TRP A 312 24.88 24.02 1.84
C TRP A 312 25.21 23.62 3.29
N ASN A 313 26.40 23.96 3.82
CA ASN A 313 26.74 23.72 5.23
C ASN A 313 25.88 24.52 6.22
N LYS A 314 25.39 25.71 5.83
CA LYS A 314 24.46 26.53 6.64
C LYS A 314 23.03 25.96 6.66
N ILE A 315 22.61 25.29 5.58
CA ILE A 315 21.31 24.59 5.49
C ILE A 315 21.34 23.26 6.27
N GLU A 316 22.47 22.54 6.29
CA GLU A 316 22.63 21.33 7.11
C GLU A 316 22.71 21.61 8.61
N LYS A 317 23.35 22.72 9.04
CA LYS A 317 23.34 23.14 10.46
C LYS A 317 21.96 23.59 10.93
N ASN A 318 21.15 24.23 10.09
CA ASN A 318 19.77 24.63 10.44
C ASN A 318 18.76 23.46 10.45
N LYS A 319 19.08 22.30 9.85
CA LYS A 319 18.25 21.08 9.98
C LYS A 319 18.47 20.33 11.30
N LYS A 320 19.54 20.63 12.06
CA LYS A 320 19.81 20.03 13.38
C LYS A 320 19.23 20.83 14.56
N GLN A 321 18.55 21.96 14.31
CA GLN A 321 17.87 22.77 15.33
C GLN A 321 16.40 23.02 14.93
N ILE A 322 15.56 22.00 15.02
CA ILE A 322 14.12 22.19 15.21
C ILE A 322 13.77 21.51 16.55
N PRO A 323 13.23 22.24 17.54
CA PRO A 323 12.90 21.64 18.84
C PRO A 323 11.77 20.62 18.67
N ARG A 324 11.94 19.43 19.24
CA ARG A 324 10.84 18.48 19.48
C ARG A 324 9.80 19.16 20.38
N ARG A 325 8.71 19.67 19.82
CA ARG A 325 7.51 19.97 20.61
C ARG A 325 6.83 18.65 20.97
N ARG A 326 6.95 18.27 22.24
CA ARG A 326 5.99 17.40 22.93
C ARG A 326 4.61 18.06 22.83
N ILE A 327 3.61 17.31 22.40
CA ILE A 327 2.22 17.66 22.66
C ILE A 327 1.71 16.58 23.62
N ARG A 328 1.20 17.06 24.75
CA ARG A 328 0.46 16.32 25.77
C ARG A 328 -0.90 15.92 25.24
#